data_AF-A0A0C2IAP3-F1
#
_entry.id   AF-A0A0C2IAP3-F1
#
_cell.length_a   1.000
_cell.length_b   1.000
_cell.length_c   1.000
_cell.angle_alpha   90.00
_cell.angle_beta   90.00
_cell.angle_gamma   90.00
#
_symmetry.space_group_name_H-M   'P 1'
#
loop_
_entity.id
_entity.type
_entity.pdbx_description
1 polymer ?
#
loop_
_entity_poly.entity_id
_entity_poly.type
_entity_poly.pdbx_seq_one_letter_code
_entity_poly.pdbx_strand_id
1 'polypeptide(L)'
;MLDICLQENLKDFVDLSDKTWLTKLEYLTDIFQELNLFNNSFQSRNISIMTSTDTINAFQKNLTIRKKQAASGNFETFSSIVETNYQDILSLVLNHLDTFSDGLNKYFQSISADQYDCVRTLFV
;
A
#
# COMPACT_ATOMS: atom_id res chain seq x y z
N MET A 1 24.36 19.99 -33.14
CA MET A 1 24.03 20.86 -31.98
C MET A 1 22.78 20.38 -31.25
N LEU A 2 21.73 19.92 -31.95
CA LEU A 2 20.58 19.25 -31.31
C LEU A 2 20.94 17.91 -30.63
N ASP A 3 21.84 17.11 -31.21
CA ASP A 3 22.23 15.80 -30.65
C ASP A 3 22.96 15.89 -29.30
N ILE A 4 23.74 16.95 -29.08
CA ILE A 4 24.47 17.16 -27.82
C ILE A 4 23.49 17.56 -26.70
N CYS A 5 22.47 18.37 -27.03
CA CYS A 5 21.48 18.83 -26.07
C CYS A 5 20.53 17.71 -25.61
N LEU A 6 20.31 16.68 -26.45
CA LEU A 6 19.59 15.46 -26.05
C LEU A 6 20.46 14.53 -25.19
N GLN A 7 21.76 14.41 -25.49
CA GLN A 7 22.67 13.56 -24.70
C GLN A 7 22.96 14.10 -23.30
N GLU A 8 23.02 15.42 -23.11
CA GLU A 8 23.21 16.01 -21.78
C GLU A 8 21.98 15.87 -20.88
N ASN A 9 20.77 15.81 -21.46
CA ASN A 9 19.51 15.66 -20.71
C ASN A 9 19.16 14.21 -20.37
N LEU A 10 19.76 13.21 -21.03
CA LEU A 10 19.45 11.79 -20.81
C LEU A 10 20.07 11.19 -19.55
N LYS A 11 21.06 11.84 -18.93
CA LYS A 11 21.67 11.37 -17.68
C LYS A 11 20.75 11.45 -16.47
N ASP A 12 19.74 12.32 -16.53
CA ASP A 12 18.72 12.49 -15.49
C ASP A 12 17.48 11.62 -15.75
N PHE A 13 17.40 10.94 -16.90
CA PHE A 13 16.33 9.98 -17.16
C PHE A 13 16.65 8.65 -16.50
N VAL A 14 15.66 8.11 -15.81
CA VAL A 14 15.69 6.75 -15.28
C VAL A 14 16.01 5.77 -16.41
N ASP A 15 17.02 4.93 -16.20
CA ASP A 15 17.24 3.77 -17.05
C ASP A 15 16.08 2.80 -16.87
N LEU A 16 15.17 2.76 -17.84
CA LEU A 16 14.05 1.83 -17.86
C LEU A 16 14.49 0.37 -18.04
N SER A 17 15.81 0.11 -18.14
CA SER A 17 16.42 -1.21 -18.08
C SER A 17 16.80 -1.62 -16.65
N ASP A 18 16.77 -0.70 -15.68
CA ASP A 18 16.99 -1.00 -14.27
C ASP A 18 15.78 -1.76 -13.71
N LYS A 19 15.93 -3.08 -13.69
CA LYS A 19 14.95 -4.03 -13.17
C LYS A 19 14.57 -3.75 -11.72
N THR A 20 15.55 -3.45 -10.86
CA THR A 20 15.28 -3.18 -9.45
C THR A 20 14.48 -1.89 -9.29
N TRP A 21 14.74 -0.87 -10.10
CA TRP A 21 13.93 0.35 -10.13
C TRP A 21 12.50 0.07 -10.61
N LEU A 22 12.34 -0.70 -11.69
CA LEU A 22 11.02 -1.10 -12.19
C LEU A 22 10.22 -1.87 -11.13
N THR A 23 10.83 -2.85 -10.46
CA THR A 23 10.15 -3.62 -9.40
C THR A 23 9.71 -2.72 -8.22
N LYS A 24 10.47 -1.68 -7.89
CA LYS A 24 10.04 -0.67 -6.89
C LYS A 24 8.82 0.11 -7.37
N LEU A 25 8.79 0.50 -8.64
CA LEU A 25 7.66 1.22 -9.22
C LEU A 25 6.40 0.35 -9.30
N GLU A 26 6.55 -0.91 -9.69
CA GLU A 26 5.47 -1.92 -9.68
C GLU A 26 4.88 -2.08 -8.28
N TYR A 27 5.74 -2.25 -7.27
CA TYR A 27 5.33 -2.28 -5.87
C TYR A 27 4.55 -1.02 -5.45
N LEU A 28 5.07 0.16 -5.76
CA LEU A 28 4.40 1.42 -5.42
C LEU A 28 3.04 1.52 -6.10
N THR A 29 2.94 1.11 -7.37
CA THR A 29 1.68 1.09 -8.12
C THR A 29 0.61 0.27 -7.39
N ASP A 30 0.96 -0.91 -6.92
CA ASP A 30 0.03 -1.78 -6.18
C ASP A 30 -0.40 -1.17 -4.82
N ILE A 31 0.54 -0.56 -4.08
CA ILE A 31 0.22 0.08 -2.80
C ILE A 31 -0.64 1.33 -2.99
N PHE A 32 -0.31 2.18 -3.96
CA PHE A 32 -1.10 3.38 -4.25
C PHE A 32 -2.49 3.03 -4.78
N GLN A 33 -2.63 1.96 -5.56
CA GLN A 33 -3.94 1.46 -5.96
C GLN A 33 -4.77 1.04 -4.74
N GLU A 34 -4.18 0.30 -3.79
CA GLU A 34 -4.87 -0.09 -2.55
C GLU A 34 -5.27 1.13 -1.71
N LEU A 35 -4.37 2.10 -1.58
CA LEU A 35 -4.63 3.38 -0.92
C LEU A 35 -5.76 4.18 -1.58
N ASN A 36 -5.81 4.19 -2.91
CA ASN A 36 -6.87 4.87 -3.64
C ASN A 36 -8.23 4.19 -3.42
N LEU A 37 -8.28 2.85 -3.44
CA LEU A 37 -9.48 2.10 -3.11
C LEU A 37 -9.94 2.38 -1.67
N PHE A 38 -9.00 2.38 -0.72
CA PHE A 38 -9.25 2.74 0.66
C PHE A 38 -9.79 4.16 0.78
N ASN A 39 -9.15 5.16 0.18
CA ASN A 39 -9.59 6.55 0.21
C ASN A 39 -10.99 6.73 -0.41
N ASN A 40 -11.25 6.08 -1.55
CA ASN A 40 -12.57 6.10 -2.20
C ASN A 40 -13.66 5.49 -1.32
N SER A 41 -13.32 4.49 -0.51
CA SER A 41 -14.28 3.89 0.42
C SER A 41 -14.78 4.88 1.48
N PHE A 42 -14.00 5.92 1.81
CA PHE A 42 -14.39 7.04 2.70
C PHE A 42 -15.12 8.19 2.00
N GLN A 43 -15.10 8.23 0.67
CA GLN A 43 -15.74 9.29 -0.12
C GLN A 43 -17.18 8.97 -0.51
N SER A 44 -17.68 7.78 -0.14
CA SER A 44 -19.08 7.42 -0.31
C SER A 44 -20.00 8.29 0.57
N ARG A 45 -21.21 8.57 0.08
CA ARG A 45 -22.24 9.26 0.88
C ARG A 45 -22.78 8.30 1.95
N ASN A 46 -22.96 8.78 3.19
CA ASN A 46 -23.51 8.06 4.34
C ASN A 46 -22.64 6.95 4.96
N ILE A 47 -21.35 7.19 5.13
CA ILE A 47 -20.48 6.25 5.86
C ILE A 47 -20.66 6.47 7.35
N SER A 48 -21.07 5.42 8.06
CA SER A 48 -21.17 5.45 9.52
C SER A 48 -19.80 5.30 10.18
N ILE A 49 -19.67 5.69 11.45
CA ILE A 49 -18.46 5.43 12.25
C ILE A 49 -18.15 3.92 12.27
N MET A 50 -19.17 3.08 12.42
CA MET A 50 -19.02 1.62 12.43
C MET A 50 -18.46 1.09 11.10
N THR A 51 -19.01 1.54 9.97
CA THR A 51 -18.52 1.20 8.64
C THR A 51 -17.09 1.71 8.42
N SER A 52 -16.78 2.91 8.91
CA SER A 52 -15.43 3.47 8.85
C SER A 52 -14.44 2.59 9.61
N THR A 53 -14.78 2.16 10.82
CA THR A 53 -13.93 1.27 11.63
C THR A 53 -13.73 -0.08 10.97
N ASP A 54 -14.78 -0.69 10.42
CA ASP A 54 -14.68 -1.99 9.74
C ASP A 54 -13.80 -1.88 8.49
N THR A 55 -13.92 -0.79 7.73
CA THR A 55 -13.07 -0.50 6.56
C THR A 55 -11.60 -0.29 6.96
N ILE A 56 -11.31 0.45 8.03
CA ILE A 56 -9.94 0.62 8.57
C ILE A 56 -9.35 -0.73 8.96
N ASN A 57 -10.09 -1.52 9.73
CA ASN A 57 -9.66 -2.84 10.20
C ASN A 57 -9.41 -3.79 9.02
N ALA A 58 -10.27 -3.78 8.01
CA ALA A 58 -10.10 -4.59 6.81
C ALA A 58 -8.83 -4.21 6.04
N PHE A 59 -8.57 -2.91 5.87
CA PHE A 59 -7.35 -2.42 5.21
C PHE A 59 -6.08 -2.82 5.97
N GLN A 60 -6.05 -2.64 7.30
CA GLN A 60 -4.92 -3.05 8.13
C GLN A 60 -4.67 -4.57 8.09
N LYS A 61 -5.74 -5.37 8.06
CA LYS A 61 -5.66 -6.82 7.91
C LYS A 61 -5.07 -7.21 6.54
N ASN A 62 -5.47 -6.53 5.47
CA ASN A 62 -4.93 -6.77 4.13
C ASN A 62 -3.42 -6.47 4.06
N LEU A 63 -2.97 -5.34 4.62
CA LEU A 63 -1.55 -5.00 4.73
C LEU A 63 -0.77 -6.07 5.51
N THR A 64 -1.33 -6.56 6.61
CA THR A 64 -0.73 -7.62 7.41
C THR A 64 -0.60 -8.93 6.62
N ILE A 65 -1.61 -9.29 5.84
CA ILE A 65 -1.60 -10.49 4.97
C ILE A 65 -0.52 -10.35 3.89
N ARG A 66 -0.49 -9.22 3.18
CA ARG A 66 0.50 -8.93 2.14
C ARG A 66 1.93 -8.96 2.69
N LYS A 67 2.17 -8.38 3.87
CA LYS A 67 3.46 -8.44 4.56
C LYS A 67 3.88 -9.89 4.84
N LYS A 68 2.97 -10.70 5.39
CA LYS A 68 3.25 -12.12 5.69
C LYS A 68 3.59 -12.91 4.41
N GLN A 69 2.87 -12.64 3.33
CA GLN A 69 3.14 -13.29 2.04
C GLN A 69 4.49 -12.85 1.47
N ALA A 70 4.78 -11.55 1.43
CA ALA A 70 6.07 -11.04 1.00
C ALA A 70 7.23 -11.65 1.82
N ALA A 71 7.07 -11.75 3.15
CA ALA A 71 8.07 -12.36 4.03
C ALA A 71 8.29 -13.87 3.75
N SER A 72 7.27 -14.57 3.24
CA SER A 72 7.39 -15.96 2.76
C SER A 72 7.95 -16.07 1.33
N GLY A 73 8.33 -14.96 0.70
CA GLY A 73 8.75 -14.91 -0.69
C GLY A 73 7.60 -15.01 -1.70
N ASN A 74 6.34 -14.92 -1.25
CA ASN A 74 5.17 -14.90 -2.11
C ASN A 74 4.75 -13.45 -2.40
N PHE A 75 5.01 -13.00 -3.62
CA PHE A 75 4.60 -11.69 -4.14
C PHE A 75 3.37 -11.74 -5.05
N GLU A 76 2.65 -12.86 -5.15
CA GLU A 76 1.42 -12.98 -5.97
C GLU A 76 0.33 -11.98 -5.56
N THR A 77 0.38 -11.44 -4.34
CA THR A 77 -0.54 -10.38 -3.89
C THR A 77 -0.20 -8.98 -4.38
N PHE A 78 0.96 -8.83 -5.01
CA PHE A 78 1.39 -7.65 -5.73
C PHE A 78 1.30 -7.94 -7.22
N SER A 79 0.10 -7.76 -7.77
CA SER A 79 -0.24 -8.09 -9.16
C SER A 79 0.62 -7.37 -10.20
N SER A 80 1.18 -6.22 -9.85
CA SER A 80 2.01 -5.44 -10.79
C SER A 80 3.45 -5.90 -10.80
N ILE A 81 3.91 -6.72 -9.85
CA ILE A 81 5.29 -7.22 -9.83
C ILE A 81 5.42 -8.36 -10.84
N VAL A 82 5.90 -8.04 -12.04
CA VAL A 82 6.03 -9.00 -13.14
C VAL A 82 7.40 -9.68 -13.12
N GLU A 83 8.42 -9.02 -12.56
CA GLU A 83 9.79 -9.53 -12.54
C GLU A 83 10.17 -10.28 -11.25
N THR A 84 11.00 -11.31 -11.41
CA THR A 84 11.53 -12.15 -10.33
C THR A 84 12.56 -11.46 -9.41
N ASN A 85 12.87 -10.18 -9.61
CA ASN A 85 13.86 -9.43 -8.82
C ASN A 85 13.31 -8.86 -7.50
N TYR A 86 12.15 -9.34 -7.03
CA TYR A 86 11.54 -8.93 -5.76
C TYR A 86 12.47 -9.15 -4.54
N GLN A 87 13.43 -10.07 -4.63
CA GLN A 87 14.42 -10.32 -3.58
C GLN A 87 15.25 -9.08 -3.26
N ASP A 88 15.59 -8.28 -4.27
CA ASP A 88 16.41 -7.07 -4.12
C ASP A 88 15.67 -5.95 -3.38
N ILE A 89 14.33 -6.01 -3.34
CA ILE A 89 13.47 -5.01 -2.70
C ILE A 89 12.73 -5.53 -1.48
N LEU A 90 12.85 -6.81 -1.14
CA LEU A 90 12.07 -7.45 -0.07
C LEU A 90 12.22 -6.72 1.27
N SER A 91 13.45 -6.39 1.66
CA SER A 91 13.70 -5.65 2.90
C SER A 91 13.06 -4.26 2.90
N LEU A 92 13.09 -3.57 1.75
CA LEU A 92 12.44 -2.28 1.55
C LEU A 92 10.92 -2.42 1.69
N VAL A 93 10.33 -3.42 1.04
CA VAL A 93 8.88 -3.68 1.09
C VAL A 93 8.43 -3.96 2.52
N LEU A 94 9.13 -4.85 3.25
CA LEU A 94 8.78 -5.20 4.62
C LEU A 94 8.88 -4.00 5.57
N ASN A 95 9.97 -3.22 5.47
CA ASN A 95 10.16 -2.01 6.26
C ASN A 95 9.11 -0.93 5.96
N HIS A 96 8.76 -0.75 4.67
CA HIS A 96 7.74 0.19 4.27
C HIS A 96 6.36 -0.22 4.81
N LEU A 97 5.97 -1.49 4.69
CA LEU A 97 4.69 -1.99 5.22
C LEU A 97 4.58 -1.86 6.74
N ASP A 98 5.68 -2.03 7.47
CA ASP A 98 5.72 -1.78 8.92
C ASP A 98 5.55 -0.30 9.24
N THR A 99 6.36 0.56 8.64
CA THR A 99 6.29 2.01 8.87
C THR A 99 4.91 2.57 8.49
N PHE A 100 4.33 2.04 7.41
CA PHE A 100 3.02 2.42 6.94
C PHE A 100 1.91 1.96 7.89
N SER A 101 1.99 0.71 8.38
CA SER A 101 1.04 0.19 9.38
C SER A 101 1.11 0.99 10.69
N ASP A 102 2.30 1.34 11.16
CA ASP A 102 2.50 2.18 12.33
C ASP A 102 1.91 3.59 12.13
N GLY A 103 2.11 4.16 10.95
CA GLY A 103 1.51 5.43 10.55
C GLY A 103 -0.02 5.39 10.59
N LEU A 104 -0.64 4.34 10.03
CA LEU A 104 -2.09 4.14 10.05
C LEU A 104 -2.62 3.96 11.47
N ASN A 105 -1.95 3.13 12.28
CA ASN A 105 -2.33 2.91 13.68
C ASN A 105 -2.31 4.22 14.46
N LYS A 106 -1.26 5.03 14.29
CA LYS A 106 -1.17 6.36 14.92
C LYS A 106 -2.25 7.31 14.43
N TYR A 107 -2.58 7.30 13.13
CA TYR A 107 -3.58 8.18 12.54
C TYR A 107 -5.01 7.84 12.99
N PHE A 108 -5.34 6.55 13.09
CA PHE A 108 -6.69 6.07 13.41
C PHE A 108 -6.90 5.67 14.89
N GLN A 109 -5.94 5.95 15.76
CA GLN A 109 -5.96 5.63 17.20
C GLN A 109 -7.24 6.04 17.94
N SER A 110 -7.96 7.06 17.46
CA SER A 110 -9.18 7.59 18.07
C SER A 110 -10.48 6.89 17.65
N ILE A 111 -10.47 5.94 16.70
CA ILE A 111 -11.67 5.29 16.16
C ILE A 111 -11.83 3.85 16.69
N SER A 112 -11.44 3.61 17.95
CA SER A 112 -11.58 2.30 18.60
C SER A 112 -13.07 1.95 18.80
N ALA A 113 -13.49 0.82 18.21
CA ALA A 113 -14.87 0.33 18.22
C ALA A 113 -15.44 0.04 19.61
N ASP A 114 -14.61 -0.11 20.63
CA ASP A 114 -15.02 -0.45 22.01
C ASP A 114 -16.06 0.52 22.58
N GLN A 115 -16.07 1.78 22.11
CA GLN A 115 -17.04 2.79 22.54
C GLN A 115 -18.43 2.64 21.90
N TYR A 116 -18.56 1.81 20.86
CA TYR A 116 -19.79 1.63 20.08
C TYR A 116 -20.26 0.17 19.98
N ASP A 117 -19.55 -0.77 20.60
CA ASP A 117 -19.90 -2.20 20.60
C ASP A 117 -21.28 -2.46 21.22
N CYS A 118 -21.71 -1.63 22.17
CA CYS A 118 -23.07 -1.71 22.73
C CYS A 118 -24.16 -1.44 21.68
N VAL A 119 -23.89 -0.65 20.64
CA VAL A 119 -24.83 -0.38 19.54
C VAL A 119 -24.84 -1.55 18.55
N ARG A 120 -23.72 -2.28 18.39
CA ARG A 120 -23.66 -3.49 17.54
C ARG A 120 -24.55 -4.62 18.06
N THR A 121 -24.69 -4.76 19.38
CA THR A 121 -25.46 -5.87 19.98
C THR A 121 -26.96 -5.57 20.12
N LEU A 122 -27.39 -4.31 19.96
CA LEU A 122 -28.77 -3.88 20.23
C LEU A 122 -29.76 -4.10 19.07
N PHE A 123 -29.31 -4.56 17.91
CA PHE A 123 -30.17 -4.79 16.73
C PHE A 123 -30.22 -6.25 16.27
N VAL A 124 -29.96 -7.20 17.18
CA VAL A 124 -30.27 -8.64 16.99
C VAL A 124 -31.57 -8.98 17.68
#